data_AF-A0A060CFW9-F1
#
_entry.id   AF-A0A060CFW9-F1
#
_cell.length_a   1.000
_cell.length_b   1.000
_cell.length_c   1.000
_cell.angle_alpha   90.00
_cell.angle_beta   90.00
_cell.angle_gamma   90.00
#
_symmetry.space_group_name_H-M   'P 1'
#
loop_
_entity.id
_entity.type
_entity.pdbx_description
1 polymer ?
#
loop_
_entity_poly.entity_id
_entity_poly.type
_entity_poly.pdbx_seq_one_letter_code
_entity_poly.pdbx_strand_id
1 'polypeptide(L)'
;QQNILTKMFTQEYSMWFEMLLVGIMQVDVPIPLGGTSNHFKMSFLRQVGGWDPFNVTEDADLGIRLYKYRYKTAIIDSRTWEEANSKVGNWIRQRSRWIKGYMQTFFVHMRRPIHFVRQLGSKVF
;
A
#
# COMPACT_ATOMS: atom_id res chain seq x y z
N GLN A 1 -3.77 26.10 -1.12
CA GLN A 1 -4.80 26.76 -0.27
C GLN A 1 -5.25 25.77 0.78
N GLN A 2 -5.31 26.16 2.05
CA GLN A 2 -5.77 25.30 3.15
C GLN A 2 -7.30 25.40 3.29
N ASN A 3 -8.02 24.30 3.31
CA ASN A 3 -9.48 24.25 3.47
C ASN A 3 -9.91 23.04 4.30
N ILE A 4 -11.23 22.83 4.48
CA ILE A 4 -11.73 21.68 5.26
C ILE A 4 -11.27 20.35 4.64
N LEU A 5 -11.21 20.26 3.31
CA LEU A 5 -10.74 19.07 2.60
C LEU A 5 -9.27 18.76 2.92
N THR A 6 -8.38 19.75 2.96
CA THR A 6 -6.97 19.51 3.31
C THR A 6 -6.81 19.07 4.77
N LYS A 7 -7.66 19.57 5.67
CA LYS A 7 -7.69 19.11 7.08
C LYS A 7 -8.16 17.66 7.19
N MET A 8 -9.25 17.29 6.52
CA MET A 8 -9.73 15.91 6.47
C MET A 8 -8.69 14.95 5.88
N PHE A 9 -8.04 15.37 4.79
CA PHE A 9 -6.96 14.61 4.16
C PHE A 9 -5.78 14.38 5.12
N THR A 10 -5.38 15.41 5.87
CA THR A 10 -4.31 15.29 6.87
C THR A 10 -4.67 14.27 7.95
N GLN A 11 -5.90 14.32 8.48
CA GLN A 11 -6.38 13.36 9.48
C GLN A 11 -6.43 11.93 8.94
N GLU A 12 -6.91 11.75 7.71
CA GLU A 12 -6.95 10.45 7.06
C GLU A 12 -5.55 9.85 6.87
N TYR A 13 -4.58 10.68 6.47
CA TYR A 13 -3.19 10.26 6.32
C TYR A 13 -2.54 9.89 7.65
N SER A 14 -2.74 10.69 8.69
CA SER A 14 -2.26 10.34 10.04
C SER A 14 -2.87 9.03 10.53
N MET A 15 -4.19 8.84 10.35
CA MET A 15 -4.85 7.56 10.68
C MET A 15 -4.23 6.39 9.91
N TRP A 16 -4.00 6.55 8.61
CA TRP A 16 -3.46 5.48 7.78
C TRP A 16 -2.02 5.12 8.14
N PHE A 17 -1.11 6.11 8.09
CA PHE A 17 0.33 5.86 8.22
C PHE A 17 0.79 5.72 9.67
N GLU A 18 0.23 6.47 10.61
CA GLU A 18 0.70 6.51 12.00
C GLU A 18 -0.03 5.51 12.90
N MET A 19 -1.27 5.13 12.56
CA MET A 19 -2.07 4.22 13.36
C MET A 19 -2.28 2.87 12.69
N LEU A 20 -2.91 2.84 11.50
CA LEU A 20 -3.30 1.59 10.86
C LEU A 20 -2.08 0.77 10.42
N LEU A 21 -1.17 1.36 9.64
CA LEU A 21 0.00 0.64 9.14
C LEU A 21 0.90 0.16 10.29
N VAL A 22 1.06 0.97 11.35
CA VAL A 22 1.80 0.57 12.56
C VAL A 22 1.14 -0.63 13.24
N GLY A 23 -0.19 -0.65 13.35
CA GLY A 23 -0.93 -1.80 13.86
C GLY A 23 -0.78 -3.03 12.97
N ILE A 24 -0.89 -2.87 11.64
CA ILE A 24 -0.69 -3.94 10.66
C ILE A 24 0.72 -4.51 10.76
N MET A 25 1.75 -3.69 10.99
CA MET A 25 3.13 -4.17 11.17
C MET A 25 3.30 -5.09 12.39
N GLN A 26 2.46 -4.96 13.42
CA GLN A 26 2.50 -5.83 14.60
C GLN A 26 1.88 -7.21 14.36
N VAL A 27 1.07 -7.34 13.30
CA VAL A 27 0.45 -8.61 12.90
C VAL A 27 1.14 -9.14 11.65
N ASP A 28 1.42 -10.44 11.60
CA ASP A 28 2.19 -11.07 10.52
C ASP A 28 1.34 -11.21 9.24
N VAL A 29 1.02 -10.07 8.62
CA VAL A 29 0.15 -9.93 7.44
C VAL A 29 0.80 -9.00 6.41
N PRO A 30 0.42 -9.07 5.13
CA PRO A 30 1.00 -8.20 4.10
C PRO A 30 0.68 -6.73 4.37
N ILE A 31 1.73 -5.90 4.43
CA ILE A 31 1.60 -4.45 4.51
C ILE A 31 1.44 -3.89 3.09
N PRO A 32 0.32 -3.22 2.77
CA PRO A 32 0.23 -2.44 1.55
C PRO A 32 1.20 -1.26 1.67
N LEU A 33 2.18 -1.19 0.77
CA LEU A 33 3.14 -0.09 0.77
C LEU A 33 2.39 1.19 0.36
N GLY A 34 2.75 2.31 0.99
CA GLY A 34 2.34 3.63 0.50
C GLY A 34 3.16 4.03 -0.72
N GLY A 35 2.72 5.02 -1.50
CA GLY A 35 3.39 5.37 -2.76
C GLY A 35 4.77 6.04 -2.58
N THR A 36 5.00 6.71 -1.46
CA THR A 36 6.21 7.51 -1.23
C THR A 36 7.08 6.93 -0.11
N SER A 37 8.36 7.34 -0.08
CA SER A 37 9.32 7.00 0.99
C SER A 37 9.58 5.52 1.24
N ASN A 38 9.39 4.68 0.22
CA ASN A 38 9.76 3.27 0.29
C ASN A 38 11.26 3.06 0.08
N HIS A 39 11.86 2.18 0.89
CA HIS A 39 13.27 1.83 0.82
C HIS A 39 13.42 0.31 0.69
N PHE A 40 14.13 -0.15 -0.34
CA PHE A 40 14.29 -1.57 -0.62
C PHE A 40 15.75 -1.96 -0.85
N LYS A 41 16.09 -3.19 -0.47
CA LYS A 41 17.29 -3.83 -1.02
C LYS A 41 17.02 -4.18 -2.49
N MET A 42 17.91 -3.75 -3.38
CA MET A 42 17.78 -4.00 -4.82
C MET A 42 17.68 -5.49 -5.16
N SER A 43 18.35 -6.35 -4.42
CA SER A 43 18.25 -7.80 -4.60
C SER A 43 16.83 -8.32 -4.36
N PHE A 44 16.12 -7.82 -3.35
CA PHE A 44 14.76 -8.23 -3.04
C PHE A 44 13.81 -7.75 -4.14
N LEU A 45 13.94 -6.48 -4.55
CA LEU A 45 13.10 -5.91 -5.61
C LEU A 45 13.25 -6.68 -6.93
N ARG A 46 14.48 -7.06 -7.31
CA ARG A 46 14.73 -7.88 -8.50
C ARG A 46 14.13 -9.27 -8.39
N GLN A 47 14.20 -9.91 -7.21
CA GLN A 47 13.66 -11.25 -7.02
C GLN A 47 12.14 -11.29 -7.12
N VAL A 48 11.45 -10.26 -6.62
CA VAL A 48 9.98 -10.18 -6.70
C VAL A 48 9.47 -9.70 -8.06
N GLY A 49 10.36 -9.33 -8.99
CA GLY A 49 10.01 -8.91 -10.36
C GLY A 49 9.83 -7.41 -10.54
N GLY A 50 10.24 -6.57 -9.58
CA GLY A 50 10.15 -5.11 -9.68
C GLY A 50 8.74 -4.55 -9.53
N TRP A 51 8.52 -3.34 -10.03
CA TRP A 51 7.22 -2.67 -10.04
C TRP A 51 6.38 -3.18 -11.22
N ASP A 52 5.07 -3.36 -11.01
CA ASP A 52 4.16 -3.73 -12.10
C ASP A 52 3.73 -2.47 -12.89
N PRO A 53 4.14 -2.31 -14.16
CA PRO A 53 3.80 -1.12 -14.94
C PRO A 53 2.31 -1.04 -15.33
N PHE A 54 1.53 -2.11 -15.14
CA PHE A 54 0.12 -2.15 -15.50
C PHE A 54 -0.83 -1.89 -14.33
N ASN A 55 -0.30 -1.82 -13.11
CA ASN A 55 -1.08 -1.54 -11.90
C ASN A 55 -0.96 -0.06 -11.54
N VAL A 56 -2.10 0.60 -11.27
CA VAL A 56 -2.14 2.03 -10.88
C VAL A 56 -1.78 2.23 -9.40
N THR A 57 -1.71 1.14 -8.63
CA THR A 57 -1.17 1.08 -7.26
C THR A 57 -0.14 -0.05 -7.19
N GLU A 58 0.96 0.14 -7.91
CA GLU A 58 2.07 -0.79 -8.01
C GLU A 58 2.75 -1.07 -6.65
N ASP A 59 2.63 -0.12 -5.72
CA ASP A 59 3.06 -0.17 -4.33
C ASP A 59 2.30 -1.20 -3.50
N ALA A 60 0.98 -1.17 -3.54
CA ALA A 60 0.13 -2.12 -2.83
C ALA A 60 0.37 -3.55 -3.33
N ASP A 61 0.50 -3.75 -4.64
CA ASP A 61 0.83 -5.05 -5.24
C ASP A 61 2.24 -5.54 -4.84
N LEU A 62 3.24 -4.65 -4.88
CA LEU A 62 4.60 -4.98 -4.48
C LEU A 62 4.67 -5.43 -3.01
N GLY A 63 3.93 -4.77 -2.12
CA GLY A 63 3.84 -5.15 -0.70
C GLY A 63 3.34 -6.58 -0.50
N ILE A 64 2.31 -6.98 -1.24
CA ILE A 64 1.78 -8.35 -1.21
C ILE A 64 2.80 -9.34 -1.78
N ARG A 65 3.46 -9.01 -2.89
CA ARG A 65 4.50 -9.88 -3.48
C ARG A 65 5.69 -10.07 -2.55
N LEU A 66 6.19 -9.02 -1.90
CA LEU A 66 7.26 -9.13 -0.90
C LEU A 66 6.89 -10.12 0.21
N TYR A 67 5.67 -10.01 0.74
CA TYR A 67 5.20 -10.91 1.78
C TYR A 67 5.06 -12.37 1.29
N LYS A 68 4.65 -12.60 0.02
CA LYS A 68 4.65 -13.95 -0.58
C LYS A 68 6.05 -14.58 -0.65
N TYR A 69 7.09 -13.78 -0.85
CA TYR A 69 8.49 -14.21 -0.81
C TYR A 69 9.05 -14.30 0.62
N ARG A 70 8.20 -14.19 1.65
CA ARG A 70 8.56 -14.22 3.09
C ARG A 70 9.46 -13.07 3.53
N TYR A 71 9.46 -11.97 2.77
CA TYR A 71 10.09 -10.73 3.22
C TYR A 71 9.18 -10.00 4.20
N LYS A 72 9.82 -9.34 5.17
CA LYS A 72 9.14 -8.48 6.14
C LYS A 72 9.31 -7.03 5.74
N THR A 73 8.20 -6.30 5.74
CA THR A 73 8.16 -4.85 5.63
C THR A 73 8.04 -4.28 7.04
N ALA A 74 8.76 -3.21 7.31
CA ALA A 74 8.66 -2.49 8.58
C ALA A 74 8.55 -0.98 8.29
N ILE A 75 7.86 -0.28 9.18
CA ILE A 75 7.71 1.16 9.16
C ILE A 75 8.85 1.74 9.98
N ILE A 76 9.54 2.70 9.39
CA ILE A 76 10.58 3.47 10.06
C ILE A 76 9.90 4.69 10.69
N ASP A 77 10.33 5.07 11.90
CA ASP A 77 9.90 6.30 12.56
C ASP A 77 10.46 7.53 11.82
N SER A 78 9.81 7.87 10.71
CA SER A 78 10.14 8.99 9.83
C SER A 78 8.86 9.53 9.22
N ARG A 79 8.69 10.86 9.29
CA ARG A 79 7.50 11.53 8.76
C ARG A 79 7.78 12.08 7.36
N THR A 80 6.96 11.64 6.40
CA THR A 80 6.93 12.20 5.05
C THR A 80 5.76 13.15 4.92
N TRP A 81 6.03 14.38 4.50
CA TRP A 81 4.98 15.38 4.26
C TRP A 81 4.52 15.30 2.81
N GLU A 82 3.23 15.03 2.60
CA GLU A 82 2.60 15.07 1.28
C GLU A 82 1.71 16.30 1.13
N GLU A 83 1.68 16.85 -0.08
CA GLU A 83 0.79 17.97 -0.39
C GLU A 83 -0.66 17.48 -0.51
N ALA A 84 -1.52 17.99 0.38
CA ALA A 84 -2.94 17.66 0.36
C ALA A 84 -3.65 18.30 -0.83
N ASN A 85 -4.51 17.54 -1.51
CA ASN A 85 -5.35 18.06 -2.58
C ASN A 85 -6.37 19.06 -2.04
N SER A 86 -6.23 20.34 -2.40
CA SER A 86 -7.16 21.39 -1.96
C SER A 86 -8.41 21.52 -2.86
N LYS A 87 -8.44 20.86 -4.02
CA LYS A 87 -9.56 20.93 -4.99
C LYS A 87 -10.31 19.61 -5.01
N VAL A 88 -11.62 19.66 -4.77
CA VAL A 88 -12.50 18.47 -4.72
C VAL A 88 -12.38 17.61 -5.99
N GLY A 89 -12.39 18.22 -7.18
CA GLY A 89 -12.25 17.47 -8.44
C GLY A 89 -10.94 16.70 -8.57
N ASN A 90 -9.82 17.28 -8.10
CA ASN A 90 -8.52 16.59 -8.09
C ASN A 90 -8.49 15.47 -7.05
N TRP A 91 -9.07 15.74 -5.86
CA TRP A 91 -9.19 14.74 -4.80
C TRP A 91 -10.02 13.53 -5.25
N ILE A 92 -11.17 13.74 -5.92
CA ILE A 92 -11.97 12.64 -6.49
C ILE A 92 -11.13 11.82 -7.47
N ARG A 93 -10.44 12.46 -8.43
CA ARG A 93 -9.60 11.76 -9.41
C ARG A 93 -8.46 10.97 -8.75
N GLN A 94 -7.84 11.51 -7.69
CA GLN A 94 -6.83 10.79 -6.92
C GLN A 94 -7.44 9.55 -6.27
N ARG A 95 -8.58 9.69 -5.59
CA ARG A 95 -9.25 8.58 -4.90
C ARG A 95 -9.75 7.50 -5.87
N SER A 96 -10.31 7.90 -7.00
CA SER A 96 -10.72 6.95 -8.04
C SER A 96 -9.55 6.11 -8.56
N ARG A 97 -8.35 6.71 -8.71
CA ARG A 97 -7.14 5.95 -9.09
C ARG A 97 -6.74 4.94 -8.02
N TRP A 98 -6.77 5.34 -6.75
CA TRP A 98 -6.43 4.43 -5.65
C TRP A 98 -7.41 3.26 -5.57
N ILE A 99 -8.72 3.52 -5.60
CA ILE A 99 -9.74 2.47 -5.58
C ILE A 99 -9.55 1.52 -6.77
N LYS A 100 -9.34 2.06 -7.97
CA LYS A 100 -9.07 1.25 -9.17
C LYS A 100 -7.85 0.34 -8.96
N GLY A 101 -6.74 0.88 -8.46
CA GLY A 101 -5.53 0.10 -8.22
C GLY A 101 -5.72 -0.98 -7.17
N TYR A 102 -6.37 -0.67 -6.04
CA TYR A 102 -6.70 -1.66 -5.02
C TYR A 102 -7.58 -2.80 -5.58
N MET A 103 -8.57 -2.48 -6.42
CA MET A 103 -9.36 -3.49 -7.11
C MET A 103 -8.51 -4.34 -8.06
N GLN A 104 -7.62 -3.73 -8.84
CA GLN A 104 -6.69 -4.45 -9.73
C GLN A 104 -5.81 -5.42 -8.93
N THR A 105 -5.15 -4.93 -7.87
CA THR A 105 -4.31 -5.72 -6.96
C THR A 105 -5.09 -6.89 -6.35
N PHE A 106 -6.31 -6.62 -5.86
CA PHE A 106 -7.19 -7.66 -5.32
C PHE A 106 -7.50 -8.73 -6.37
N PHE A 107 -7.96 -8.35 -7.56
CA PHE A 107 -8.30 -9.33 -8.60
C PHE A 107 -7.10 -10.14 -9.08
N VAL A 108 -5.92 -9.52 -9.22
CA VAL A 108 -4.69 -10.22 -9.61
C VAL A 108 -4.33 -11.31 -8.60
N HIS A 109 -4.42 -11.01 -7.30
CA HIS A 109 -4.06 -11.97 -6.25
C HIS A 109 -5.18 -12.96 -5.91
N MET A 110 -6.43 -12.59 -6.11
CA MET A 110 -7.60 -13.45 -5.87
C MET A 110 -7.98 -14.33 -7.07
N ARG A 111 -7.26 -14.25 -8.19
CA ARG A 111 -7.45 -15.15 -9.35
C ARG A 111 -7.38 -16.64 -9.00
N ARG A 112 -6.59 -17.00 -7.99
CA ARG A 112 -6.46 -18.37 -7.47
C ARG A 112 -6.43 -18.32 -5.93
N PRO A 113 -7.57 -18.14 -5.26
CA PRO A 113 -7.62 -17.80 -3.84
C PRO A 113 -7.04 -18.91 -2.96
N ILE A 114 -7.30 -20.18 -3.29
CA ILE A 114 -6.74 -21.33 -2.56
C ILE A 114 -5.20 -21.35 -2.65
N HIS A 115 -4.65 -21.05 -3.83
CA HIS A 115 -3.20 -21.00 -4.02
C HIS A 115 -2.60 -19.81 -3.27
N PHE A 116 -3.26 -18.65 -3.30
CA PHE A 116 -2.86 -17.46 -2.57
C PHE A 116 -2.78 -17.72 -1.07
N VAL A 117 -3.81 -18.31 -0.47
CA VAL A 117 -3.82 -18.66 0.96
C VAL A 117 -2.70 -19.64 1.31
N ARG A 118 -2.47 -20.65 0.47
CA ARG A 118 -1.35 -21.59 0.67
C ARG A 118 0.03 -20.91 0.59
N GLN A 119 0.20 -19.94 -0.30
CA GLN A 119 1.45 -19.17 -0.41
C GLN A 119 1.69 -18.29 0.81
N LEU A 120 0.64 -17.69 1.36
CA LEU A 120 0.73 -16.79 2.49
C LEU A 120 0.82 -17.52 3.84
N GLY A 121 0.25 -18.72 3.92
CA GLY A 121 0.07 -19.47 5.17
C GLY A 121 -1.25 -19.14 5.85
N SER A 122 -1.66 -20.00 6.79
CA SER A 122 -2.95 -19.96 7.49
C SER A 122 -3.16 -18.75 8.43
N LYS A 123 -2.18 -17.84 8.54
CA LYS A 123 -2.23 -16.68 9.44
C LYS A 123 -2.89 -15.43 8.84
N VAL A 124 -3.27 -15.45 7.55
CA VAL A 124 -3.81 -14.26 6.87
C VAL A 124 -5.33 -14.10 7.04
N PHE A 125 -5.99 -14.95 7.83
CA PHE A 125 -7.41 -14.83 8.17
C PHE A 125 -7.63 -14.91 9.68
#